data_AF-A0A1H2SJT4-F1
#
_entry.id   AF-A0A1H2SJT4-F1
#
_cell.length_a   1.000
_cell.length_b   1.000
_cell.length_c   1.000
_cell.angle_alpha   90.00
_cell.angle_beta   90.00
_cell.angle_gamma   90.00
#
_symmetry.space_group_name_H-M   'P 1'
#
loop_
_entity.id
_entity.type
_entity.pdbx_description
1 polymer ?
#
loop_
_entity_poly.entity_id
_entity_poly.type
_entity_poly.pdbx_seq_one_letter_code
_entity_poly.pdbx_strand_id
1 'polypeptide(L)'
;MENNEDEYVAGDNARFYEALFQNNLNPIAVIDIQGNYIKANDAFCKFVNVQPQDLLKMNIRNFLPPNQESVDLEEHFRLWEIGGTIETPYLVNDEIKTLELTLTPIKYRGIKCVLGVGRDITLQKKAYKNLQKSEARNESINKALPDLIFEMDAKGNFIDYNAPDDNDLLFSPNAFLN
;
A
#
# COMPACT_ATOMS: atom_id res chain seq x y z
N MET A 1 7.31 32.15 41.43
CA MET A 1 8.11 30.92 41.20
C MET A 1 7.31 29.83 40.48
N GLU A 2 5.98 29.95 40.35
CA GLU A 2 5.13 28.98 39.62
C GLU A 2 5.30 28.98 38.08
N ASN A 3 5.68 30.09 37.44
CA ASN A 3 5.78 30.15 35.97
C ASN A 3 6.84 29.22 35.33
N ASN A 4 7.85 28.76 36.08
CA ASN A 4 8.94 27.95 35.50
C ASN A 4 8.62 26.45 35.46
N GLU A 5 7.73 25.94 36.32
CA GLU A 5 7.38 24.51 36.33
C GLU A 5 6.38 24.17 35.22
N ASP A 6 5.39 25.04 34.98
CA ASP A 6 4.41 24.86 33.90
C ASP A 6 5.05 24.93 32.51
N GLU A 7 6.01 25.85 32.31
CA GLU A 7 6.74 25.99 31.05
C GLU A 7 7.70 24.80 30.81
N TYR A 8 8.27 24.25 31.89
CA TYR A 8 9.11 23.04 31.84
C TYR A 8 8.29 21.80 31.47
N VAL A 9 7.14 21.57 32.11
CA VAL A 9 6.25 20.42 31.83
C VAL A 9 5.65 20.49 30.41
N ALA A 10 5.26 21.69 29.95
CA ALA A 10 4.81 21.89 28.57
C ALA A 10 5.93 21.63 27.55
N GLY A 11 7.15 22.09 27.85
CA GLY A 11 8.33 21.85 27.01
C GLY A 11 8.71 20.37 26.91
N ASP A 12 8.63 19.64 28.01
CA ASP A 12 8.99 18.21 28.07
C ASP A 12 7.97 17.35 27.30
N ASN A 13 6.67 17.63 27.47
CA ASN A 13 5.61 17.00 26.69
C ASN A 13 5.77 17.26 25.19
N ALA A 14 6.05 18.50 24.78
CA ALA A 14 6.23 18.85 23.37
C ALA A 14 7.41 18.08 22.74
N ARG A 15 8.53 17.97 23.46
CA ARG A 15 9.70 17.19 23.01
C ARG A 15 9.38 15.71 22.91
N PHE A 16 8.64 15.15 23.87
CA PHE A 16 8.23 13.76 23.83
C PHE A 16 7.33 13.46 22.63
N TYR A 17 6.31 14.30 22.38
CA TYR A 17 5.44 14.14 21.22
C TYR A 17 6.19 14.28 19.89
N GLU A 18 7.11 15.24 19.79
CA GLU A 18 7.93 15.39 18.59
C GLU A 18 8.83 14.16 18.38
N ALA A 19 9.42 13.61 19.45
CA ALA A 19 10.21 12.39 19.36
C ALA A 19 9.38 11.19 18.90
N LEU A 20 8.16 11.00 19.43
CA LEU A 20 7.26 9.93 18.98
C LEU A 20 6.85 10.10 17.52
N PHE A 21 6.57 11.34 17.10
CA PHE A 21 6.21 11.65 15.73
C PHE A 21 7.36 11.36 14.76
N GLN A 22 8.58 11.85 15.07
CA GLN A 22 9.75 11.72 14.20
C GLN A 22 10.30 10.29 14.15
N ASN A 23 10.33 9.58 15.28
CA ASN A 23 10.86 8.21 15.36
C ASN A 23 9.83 7.14 14.98
N ASN A 24 8.60 7.49 14.64
CA ASN A 24 7.63 6.53 14.14
C ASN A 24 8.09 5.97 12.79
N LEU A 25 8.09 4.64 12.66
CA LEU A 25 8.49 3.96 11.41
C LEU A 25 7.43 4.06 10.32
N ASN A 26 6.18 4.30 10.68
CA ASN A 26 5.11 4.53 9.71
C ASN A 26 5.26 5.94 9.13
N PRO A 27 5.14 6.10 7.81
CA PRO A 27 4.97 7.40 7.18
C PRO A 27 3.79 8.18 7.80
N ILE A 28 4.06 9.36 8.35
CA ILE A 28 3.02 10.25 8.88
C ILE A 28 3.15 11.62 8.22
N ALA A 29 2.04 12.14 7.71
CA ALA A 29 1.96 13.48 7.17
C ALA A 29 0.64 14.17 7.56
N VAL A 30 0.68 15.51 7.63
CA VAL A 30 -0.48 16.37 7.80
C VAL A 30 -0.58 17.28 6.60
N ILE A 31 -1.77 17.35 6.01
CA ILE A 31 -2.08 18.21 4.86
C ILE A 31 -3.21 19.19 5.21
N ASP A 32 -3.21 20.35 4.55
CA ASP A 32 -4.39 21.22 4.54
C ASP A 32 -5.50 20.66 3.64
N ILE A 33 -6.67 21.32 3.63
CA ILE A 33 -7.82 20.95 2.79
C ILE A 33 -7.58 21.13 1.28
N GLN A 34 -6.46 21.73 0.86
CA GLN A 34 -6.05 21.86 -0.54
C GLN A 34 -5.04 20.79 -0.95
N GLY A 35 -4.58 19.98 0.02
CA GLY A 35 -3.59 18.93 -0.16
C GLY A 35 -2.14 19.40 -0.03
N ASN A 36 -1.88 20.59 0.51
CA ASN A 36 -0.52 21.06 0.75
C ASN A 36 0.03 20.43 2.04
N TYR A 37 1.29 19.97 2.02
CA TYR A 37 1.91 19.39 3.20
C TYR A 37 2.24 20.46 4.25
N ILE A 38 1.70 20.29 5.46
CA ILE A 38 1.93 21.17 6.62
C ILE A 38 3.01 20.58 7.53
N LYS A 39 3.02 19.25 7.70
CA LYS A 39 3.97 18.54 8.56
C LYS A 39 4.16 17.12 8.04
N ALA A 40 5.34 16.57 8.22
CA ALA A 40 5.60 15.15 7.98
C ALA A 40 6.73 14.67 8.88
N ASN A 41 6.76 13.37 9.18
CA ASN A 41 7.87 12.76 9.89
C ASN A 41 8.96 12.28 8.93
N ASP A 42 10.09 11.88 9.51
CA ASP A 42 11.23 11.33 8.76
C ASP A 42 10.87 10.10 7.94
N ALA A 43 9.99 9.23 8.45
CA ALA A 43 9.55 8.04 7.71
C ALA A 43 8.81 8.39 6.42
N PHE A 44 7.94 9.39 6.44
CA PHE A 44 7.25 9.86 5.25
C PHE A 44 8.23 10.49 4.26
N CYS A 45 9.12 11.36 4.73
CA CYS A 45 10.15 11.99 3.89
C CYS A 45 11.04 10.95 3.19
N LYS A 46 11.46 9.90 3.91
CA LYS A 46 12.21 8.76 3.36
C LYS A 46 11.39 7.98 2.33
N PHE A 47 10.11 7.75 2.60
CA PHE A 47 9.22 7.02 1.70
C PHE A 47 9.09 7.73 0.34
N VAL A 48 8.79 9.04 0.36
CA VAL A 48 8.66 9.88 -0.85
C VAL A 48 9.98 10.36 -1.43
N ASN A 49 11.10 10.09 -0.75
CA ASN A 49 12.46 10.50 -1.14
C ASN A 49 12.61 12.02 -1.35
N VAL A 50 12.09 12.82 -0.40
CA VAL A 50 12.17 14.29 -0.43
C VAL A 50 12.69 14.80 0.91
N GLN A 51 13.49 15.87 0.87
CA GLN A 51 13.96 16.53 2.09
C GLN A 51 12.81 17.24 2.81
N PRO A 52 12.75 17.23 4.15
CA PRO A 52 11.63 17.81 4.90
C PRO A 52 11.30 19.25 4.51
N GLN A 53 12.31 20.10 4.31
CA GLN A 53 12.15 21.52 3.95
C GLN A 53 11.52 21.75 2.58
N ASP A 54 11.70 20.82 1.64
CA ASP A 54 11.17 20.91 0.29
C ASP A 54 9.78 20.31 0.22
N LEU A 55 9.53 19.25 0.99
CA LEU A 55 8.21 18.63 1.11
C LEU A 55 7.13 19.64 1.55
N LEU A 56 7.45 20.54 2.48
CA LEU A 56 6.53 21.58 2.97
C LEU A 56 6.11 22.61 1.91
N LYS A 57 6.75 22.60 0.73
CA LYS A 57 6.39 23.45 -0.41
C LYS A 57 5.59 22.67 -1.47
N MET A 58 5.31 21.39 -1.23
CA MET A 58 4.68 20.48 -2.18
C MET A 58 3.20 20.24 -1.84
N ASN A 59 2.48 19.76 -2.85
CA ASN A 59 1.11 19.30 -2.76
C ASN A 59 1.08 17.77 -2.98
N ILE A 60 0.08 17.08 -2.43
CA ILE A 60 -0.14 15.64 -2.66
C ILE A 60 -0.12 15.27 -4.15
N ARG A 61 -0.55 16.19 -5.03
CA ARG A 61 -0.57 16.01 -6.49
C ARG A 61 0.81 15.79 -7.09
N ASN A 62 1.87 16.25 -6.43
CA ASN A 62 3.24 16.04 -6.90
C ASN A 62 3.65 14.56 -6.88
N PHE A 63 2.92 13.70 -6.18
CA PHE A 63 3.20 12.27 -6.08
C PHE A 63 2.12 11.40 -6.71
N LEU A 64 1.15 11.96 -7.45
CA LEU A 64 0.12 11.16 -8.10
C LEU A 64 0.69 10.44 -9.34
N PRO A 65 0.45 9.13 -9.50
CA PRO A 65 0.75 8.45 -10.76
C PRO A 65 -0.09 9.03 -11.92
N PRO A 66 0.47 9.09 -13.14
CA PRO A 66 -0.28 9.51 -14.32
C PRO A 66 -1.47 8.57 -14.56
N ASN A 67 -2.63 9.14 -14.91
CA ASN A 67 -3.91 8.47 -15.21
C ASN A 67 -4.78 7.97 -14.04
N GLN A 68 -4.53 8.36 -12.78
CA GLN A 68 -5.42 8.03 -11.63
C GLN A 68 -6.34 9.16 -11.18
N GLU A 69 -6.45 10.23 -11.97
CA GLU A 69 -6.95 11.53 -11.48
C GLU A 69 -8.46 11.63 -11.22
N SER A 70 -9.31 10.66 -11.54
CA SER A 70 -10.77 10.84 -11.36
C SER A 70 -11.42 9.96 -10.29
N VAL A 71 -11.04 8.69 -10.15
CA VAL A 71 -11.79 7.76 -9.29
C VAL A 71 -11.33 7.82 -7.83
N ASP A 72 -10.02 7.96 -7.57
CA ASP A 72 -9.50 7.93 -6.20
C ASP A 72 -9.65 9.29 -5.48
N LEU A 73 -9.66 10.42 -6.20
CA LEU A 73 -9.72 11.75 -5.58
C LEU A 73 -11.03 12.01 -4.82
N GLU A 74 -12.17 11.56 -5.37
CA GLU A 74 -13.47 11.72 -4.71
C GLU A 74 -13.53 10.95 -3.39
N GLU A 75 -13.00 9.72 -3.38
CA GLU A 75 -12.92 8.93 -2.16
C GLU A 75 -11.97 9.56 -1.13
N HIS A 76 -10.81 10.06 -1.57
CA HIS A 76 -9.92 10.81 -0.68
C HIS A 76 -10.64 12.00 -0.06
N PHE A 77 -11.32 12.84 -0.85
CA PHE A 77 -12.06 13.99 -0.32
C PHE A 77 -13.16 13.59 0.66
N ARG A 78 -13.87 12.48 0.40
CA ARG A 78 -14.84 11.94 1.37
C ARG A 78 -14.13 11.59 2.69
N LEU A 79 -13.04 10.84 2.62
CA LEU A 79 -12.27 10.41 3.80
C LEU A 79 -11.59 11.56 4.52
N TRP A 80 -11.33 12.70 3.87
CA TRP A 80 -10.82 13.91 4.54
C TRP A 80 -11.83 14.54 5.50
N GLU A 81 -13.13 14.28 5.30
CA GLU A 81 -14.19 14.78 6.19
C GLU A 81 -14.64 13.73 7.21
N ILE A 82 -14.73 12.44 6.83
CA ILE A 82 -15.28 11.38 7.70
C ILE A 82 -14.22 10.45 8.32
N GLY A 83 -12.99 10.49 7.82
CA GLY A 83 -11.92 9.55 8.17
C GLY A 83 -12.11 8.15 7.58
N GLY A 84 -11.06 7.33 7.63
CA GLY A 84 -11.07 5.94 7.20
C GLY A 84 -9.77 5.51 6.55
N THR A 85 -9.77 4.34 5.93
CA THR A 85 -8.57 3.74 5.32
C THR A 85 -8.71 3.63 3.81
N ILE A 86 -7.64 3.92 3.07
CA ILE A 86 -7.56 3.79 1.62
C ILE A 86 -6.16 3.38 1.18
N GLU A 87 -6.05 2.56 0.14
CA GLU A 87 -4.77 2.32 -0.51
C GLU A 87 -4.48 3.42 -1.53
N THR A 88 -3.38 4.13 -1.35
CA THR A 88 -3.00 5.25 -2.19
C THR A 88 -1.66 4.97 -2.85
N PRO A 89 -1.59 4.93 -4.19
CA PRO A 89 -0.34 4.82 -4.91
C PRO A 89 0.37 6.18 -4.99
N TYR A 90 1.69 6.14 -4.91
CA TYR A 90 2.58 7.28 -4.97
C TYR A 90 3.61 7.05 -6.09
N LEU A 91 3.80 8.02 -6.96
CA LEU A 91 4.91 8.07 -7.91
C LEU A 91 6.12 8.71 -7.22
N VAL A 92 7.18 7.92 -7.03
CA VAL A 92 8.41 8.34 -6.34
C VAL A 92 9.60 7.89 -7.18
N ASN A 93 10.39 8.84 -7.69
CA ASN A 93 11.54 8.56 -8.59
C ASN A 93 11.19 7.58 -9.72
N ASP A 94 10.11 7.86 -10.45
CA ASP A 94 9.59 7.03 -11.55
C ASP A 94 9.12 5.61 -11.15
N GLU A 95 9.02 5.32 -9.85
CA GLU A 95 8.52 4.07 -9.31
C GLU A 95 7.17 4.27 -8.62
N ILE A 96 6.21 3.38 -8.89
CA ILE A 96 4.94 3.34 -8.15
C ILE A 96 5.16 2.59 -6.83
N LYS A 97 5.05 3.33 -5.73
CA LYS A 97 4.94 2.81 -4.37
C LYS A 97 3.49 2.86 -3.89
N THR A 98 3.14 2.16 -2.82
CA THR A 98 1.77 2.17 -2.29
C THR A 98 1.77 2.26 -0.78
N LEU A 99 1.01 3.23 -0.26
CA LEU A 99 0.67 3.33 1.15
C LEU A 99 -0.77 2.87 1.37
N GLU A 100 -0.99 2.03 2.37
CA GLU A 100 -2.29 1.92 3.02
C GLU A 100 -2.39 3.08 4.02
N LEU A 101 -3.20 4.09 3.69
CA LEU A 101 -3.37 5.31 4.47
C LEU A 101 -4.58 5.22 5.37
N THR A 102 -4.39 5.43 6.67
CA THR A 102 -5.46 5.82 7.58
C THR A 102 -5.52 7.35 7.64
N LEU A 103 -6.63 7.91 7.16
CA LEU A 103 -6.91 9.34 7.11
C LEU A 103 -7.80 9.73 8.29
N THR A 104 -7.38 10.74 9.04
CA THR A 104 -8.10 11.28 10.20
C THR A 104 -8.27 12.79 10.07
N PRO A 105 -9.50 13.31 10.00
CA PRO A 105 -9.77 14.74 10.04
C PRO A 105 -9.34 15.32 11.39
N ILE A 106 -8.53 16.38 11.39
CA ILE A 106 -8.04 17.02 12.60
C ILE A 106 -8.15 18.54 12.51
N LYS A 107 -8.04 19.22 13.66
CA LYS A 107 -7.75 20.66 13.71
C LYS A 107 -6.30 20.88 14.11
N TYR A 108 -5.53 21.54 13.25
CA TYR A 108 -4.16 21.92 13.53
C TYR A 108 -4.05 23.45 13.51
N ARG A 109 -3.62 24.05 14.63
CA ARG A 109 -3.55 25.52 14.81
C ARG A 109 -4.85 26.25 14.43
N GLY A 110 -6.00 25.64 14.74
CA GLY A 110 -7.33 26.19 14.44
C GLY A 110 -7.82 25.98 13.00
N ILE A 111 -7.01 25.39 12.13
CA ILE A 111 -7.33 25.13 10.72
C ILE A 111 -7.74 23.66 10.56
N LYS A 112 -8.76 23.37 9.73
CA LYS A 112 -9.10 22.00 9.33
C LYS A 112 -7.93 21.41 8.51
N CYS A 113 -7.49 20.23 8.90
CA CYS A 113 -6.41 19.49 8.26
C CYS A 113 -6.72 18.00 8.26
N VAL A 114 -5.92 17.23 7.54
CA VAL A 114 -6.02 15.76 7.51
C VAL A 114 -4.69 15.18 7.95
N LEU A 115 -4.74 14.31 8.95
CA LEU A 115 -3.63 13.46 9.36
C LEU A 115 -3.68 12.16 8.57
N GLY A 116 -2.64 11.88 7.80
CA GLY A 116 -2.42 10.58 7.16
C GLY A 116 -1.37 9.79 7.92
N VAL A 117 -1.72 8.56 8.32
CA VAL A 117 -0.78 7.55 8.83
C VAL A 117 -0.73 6.42 7.82
N GLY A 118 0.42 6.22 7.19
CA GLY A 118 0.62 5.24 6.15
C GLY A 118 1.33 3.99 6.62
N ARG A 119 0.97 2.85 6.03
CA ARG A 119 1.77 1.62 6.04
C ARG A 119 2.27 1.35 4.62
N ASP A 120 3.57 1.20 4.46
CA ASP A 120 4.16 0.84 3.15
C ASP A 120 3.85 -0.62 2.83
N ILE A 121 3.02 -0.82 1.81
CA ILE A 121 2.62 -2.14 1.30
C ILE A 121 3.22 -2.41 -0.09
N THR A 122 4.20 -1.62 -0.53
CA THR A 122 4.80 -1.71 -1.86
C THR A 122 5.38 -3.09 -2.12
N LEU A 123 6.18 -3.62 -1.19
CA LEU A 123 6.80 -4.95 -1.32
C LEU A 123 5.73 -6.06 -1.36
N GLN A 124 4.69 -5.93 -0.54
CA GLN A 124 3.58 -6.89 -0.52
C GLN A 124 2.85 -6.92 -1.87
N LYS A 125 2.51 -5.75 -2.45
CA LYS A 125 1.84 -5.69 -3.75
C LYS A 125 2.73 -6.18 -4.88
N LYS A 126 4.03 -5.87 -4.85
CA LYS A 126 5.00 -6.40 -5.84
C LYS A 126 5.11 -7.92 -5.76
N ALA A 127 5.23 -8.48 -4.56
CA ALA A 127 5.27 -9.93 -4.36
C ALA A 127 4.01 -10.60 -4.88
N TYR A 128 2.84 -10.05 -4.56
CA TYR A 128 1.55 -10.56 -5.03
C TYR A 128 1.43 -10.51 -6.57
N LYS A 129 1.80 -9.40 -7.21
CA LYS A 129 1.81 -9.28 -8.68
C LYS A 129 2.78 -10.26 -9.34
N ASN A 130 3.96 -10.47 -8.75
CA ASN A 130 4.95 -11.41 -9.27
C ASN A 130 4.45 -12.85 -9.16
N LEU A 131 3.79 -13.20 -8.05
CA LEU A 131 3.18 -14.51 -7.87
C LEU A 131 2.10 -14.76 -8.94
N GLN A 132 1.14 -13.85 -9.09
CA GLN A 132 0.10 -13.95 -10.11
C GLN A 132 0.66 -14.11 -11.53
N LYS A 133 1.71 -13.34 -11.86
CA LYS A 133 2.37 -13.44 -13.17
C LYS A 133 3.05 -14.80 -13.36
N SER A 134 3.64 -15.35 -12.30
CA SER A 134 4.24 -16.69 -12.35
C SER A 134 3.19 -17.78 -12.52
N GLU A 135 2.07 -17.70 -11.78
CA GLU A 135 0.94 -18.63 -11.89
C GLU A 135 0.35 -18.62 -13.30
N ALA A 136 0.01 -17.44 -13.82
CA ALA A 136 -0.51 -17.31 -15.18
C ALA A 136 0.47 -17.82 -16.26
N ARG A 137 1.78 -17.63 -16.05
CA ARG A 137 2.81 -18.17 -16.95
C ARG A 137 2.87 -19.70 -16.88
N ASN A 138 2.84 -20.27 -15.67
CA ASN A 138 2.86 -21.71 -15.47
C ASN A 138 1.61 -22.37 -16.05
N GLU A 139 0.43 -21.79 -15.84
CA GLU A 139 -0.82 -22.23 -16.46
C GLU A 139 -0.73 -22.21 -17.99
N SER A 140 -0.16 -21.14 -18.55
CA SER A 140 0.01 -21.02 -20.00
C SER A 140 0.99 -22.06 -20.57
N ILE A 141 2.07 -22.37 -19.84
CA ILE A 141 3.01 -23.43 -20.22
C ILE A 141 2.32 -24.79 -20.15
N ASN A 142 1.64 -25.11 -19.05
CA ASN A 142 0.92 -26.38 -18.91
C ASN A 142 -0.11 -26.57 -20.03
N LYS A 143 -0.89 -25.54 -20.37
CA LYS A 143 -1.86 -25.58 -21.48
C LYS A 143 -1.20 -25.70 -22.87
N ALA A 144 0.01 -25.18 -23.04
CA ALA A 144 0.71 -25.19 -24.32
C ALA A 144 1.57 -26.44 -24.54
N LEU A 145 1.84 -27.24 -23.49
CA LEU A 145 2.51 -28.51 -23.64
C LEU A 145 1.53 -29.51 -24.27
N PRO A 146 1.84 -30.07 -25.46
CA PRO A 146 1.01 -31.08 -26.12
C PRO A 146 1.13 -32.46 -25.45
N ASP A 147 1.62 -32.53 -24.21
CA ASP A 147 1.90 -33.76 -23.50
C ASP A 147 0.81 -34.02 -22.46
N LEU A 148 0.37 -35.28 -22.39
CA LEU A 148 -0.53 -35.77 -21.36
C LEU A 148 0.20 -35.83 -20.02
N ILE A 149 -0.19 -34.98 -19.07
CA ILE A 149 0.40 -34.91 -17.74
C ILE A 149 -0.60 -35.48 -16.73
N PHE A 150 -0.14 -36.36 -15.85
CA PHE A 150 -0.90 -36.85 -14.71
C PHE A 150 -0.19 -36.48 -13.41
N GLU A 151 -0.94 -35.97 -12.45
CA GLU A 151 -0.48 -35.75 -11.09
C GLU A 151 -0.93 -36.93 -10.20
N MET A 152 0.00 -37.48 -9.42
CA MET A 152 -0.26 -38.62 -8.53
C MET A 152 0.17 -38.32 -7.09
N ASP A 153 -0.58 -38.81 -6.12
CA ASP A 153 -0.17 -38.79 -4.72
C ASP A 153 0.96 -39.81 -4.42
N ALA A 154 1.53 -39.75 -3.22
CA ALA A 154 2.60 -40.67 -2.80
C ALA A 154 2.17 -42.15 -2.71
N LYS A 155 0.86 -42.44 -2.80
CA LYS A 155 0.29 -43.80 -2.81
C LYS A 155 0.00 -44.28 -4.24
N GLY A 156 0.22 -43.44 -5.25
CA GLY A 156 0.01 -43.75 -6.66
C GLY A 156 -1.42 -43.48 -7.15
N ASN A 157 -2.25 -42.76 -6.40
CA ASN A 157 -3.58 -42.35 -6.86
C ASN A 157 -3.47 -41.12 -7.76
N PHE A 158 -4.19 -41.09 -8.88
CA PHE A 158 -4.30 -39.90 -9.72
C PHE A 158 -5.16 -38.84 -9.01
N ILE A 159 -4.62 -37.63 -8.89
CA ILE A 159 -5.27 -36.50 -8.21
C ILE A 159 -5.59 -35.35 -9.16
N ASP A 160 -4.87 -35.25 -10.29
CA ASP A 160 -5.14 -34.28 -11.34
C ASP A 160 -4.59 -34.75 -12.69
N TYR A 161 -5.01 -34.12 -13.78
CA TYR A 161 -4.48 -34.34 -15.12
C TYR A 161 -4.53 -33.08 -15.99
N ASN A 162 -3.66 -33.00 -16.99
CA ASN A 162 -3.72 -32.00 -18.04
C ASN A 162 -3.56 -32.70 -19.40
N ALA A 163 -4.61 -32.64 -20.22
CA ALA A 163 -4.64 -33.20 -21.57
C ALA A 163 -4.91 -32.08 -22.59
N PRO A 164 -4.17 -32.03 -23.72
CA PRO A 164 -4.43 -31.06 -24.79
C PRO A 164 -5.81 -31.25 -25.45
N ASP A 165 -6.23 -32.51 -25.61
CA ASP A 165 -7.56 -32.92 -26.06
C ASP A 165 -8.04 -34.07 -25.15
N ASP A 166 -9.26 -33.96 -24.62
CA ASP A 166 -9.85 -35.03 -23.79
C ASP A 166 -10.02 -36.35 -24.57
N ASN A 167 -10.01 -36.32 -25.91
CA ASN A 167 -10.01 -37.52 -26.75
C ASN A 167 -8.69 -38.28 -26.72
N ASP A 168 -7.60 -37.67 -26.23
CA ASP A 168 -6.32 -38.37 -26.02
C ASP A 168 -6.39 -39.31 -24.79
N LEU A 169 -7.42 -39.19 -23.95
CA LEU A 169 -7.65 -40.06 -22.81
C LEU A 169 -8.32 -41.38 -23.20
N LEU A 170 -7.77 -42.50 -22.73
CA LEU A 170 -8.38 -43.84 -22.89
C LEU A 170 -9.66 -44.03 -22.04
N PHE A 171 -9.80 -43.26 -20.96
CA PHE A 171 -10.93 -43.32 -20.05
C PHE A 171 -11.41 -41.92 -19.71
N SER A 172 -12.69 -41.77 -19.38
CA SER A 172 -13.21 -40.49 -18.85
C SER A 172 -12.47 -40.13 -17.56
N PRO A 173 -12.20 -38.83 -17.29
CA PRO A 173 -11.55 -38.37 -16.07
C PRO A 173 -12.15 -38.95 -14.77
N ASN A 174 -13.48 -39.08 -14.71
CA ASN A 174 -14.20 -39.66 -13.57
C ASN A 174 -13.88 -41.14 -13.29
N ALA A 175 -13.18 -41.83 -14.21
CA ALA A 175 -12.81 -43.23 -14.05
C ALA A 175 -11.47 -43.43 -13.35
N PHE A 176 -10.62 -42.38 -13.27
CA PHE A 176 -9.29 -42.48 -12.66
C PHE A 176 -8.99 -41.36 -11.66
N LEU A 177 -9.70 -40.23 -11.71
CA LEU A 177 -9.66 -39.21 -10.65
C LEU A 177 -10.48 -39.70 -9.45
N ASN A 178 -9.84 -39.75 -8.28
CA ASN A 178 -10.48 -40.08 -7.00
C ASN A 178 -11.12 -38.87 -6.33
#